data_AF-A0A2D7AUM9-F1
#
_entry.id   AF-A0A2D7AUM9-F1
#
_cell.length_a   1.000
_cell.length_b   1.000
_cell.length_c   1.000
_cell.angle_alpha   90.00
_cell.angle_beta   90.00
_cell.angle_gamma   90.00
#
_symmetry.space_group_name_H-M   'P 1'
#
loop_
_entity.id
_entity.type
_entity.pdbx_description
1 polymer ?
#
loop_
_entity_poly.entity_id
_entity_poly.type
_entity_poly.pdbx_seq_one_letter_code
_entity_poly.pdbx_strand_id
1 'polypeptide(L)'
;MGDASPCVSKGCSMCCRETIMPITASEASRLSRRTGLSEEQFCSKDEAGIRRLLNNQETKACVFLATTSALPSAPGICSVYDTRPFGCKTYPVILDEKDLAILDNLCPHTDEFDEPVEEDAHRLLNLESKLKR
;
A
#
# COMPACT_ATOMS: atom_id res chain seq x y z
N MET A 1 22.63 9.09 -1.47
CA MET A 1 21.82 10.30 -1.72
C MET A 1 20.42 9.81 -1.99
N GLY A 2 19.48 10.12 -1.11
CA GLY A 2 18.15 9.54 -1.16
C GLY A 2 17.37 10.17 -2.29
N ASP A 3 17.14 9.41 -3.37
CA ASP A 3 16.04 9.73 -4.27
C ASP A 3 14.75 9.59 -3.48
N ALA A 4 14.15 10.74 -3.17
CA ALA A 4 12.82 10.78 -2.60
C ALA A 4 11.91 10.15 -3.66
N SER A 5 11.27 9.02 -3.33
CA SER A 5 10.42 8.31 -4.29
C SER A 5 9.41 9.28 -4.92
N PRO A 6 8.98 9.06 -6.18
CA PRO A 6 7.98 9.90 -6.85
C PRO A 6 6.73 10.16 -6.00
N CYS A 7 6.39 9.22 -5.12
CA CYS A 7 5.29 9.38 -4.15
C CYS A 7 5.48 10.59 -3.21
N VAL A 8 6.70 10.84 -2.73
CA VAL A 8 7.00 11.95 -1.81
C VAL A 8 7.35 13.22 -2.57
N SER A 9 8.24 13.12 -3.56
CA SER A 9 8.74 14.30 -4.30
C SER A 9 7.63 14.98 -5.10
N LYS A 10 6.67 14.21 -5.63
CA LYS A 10 5.51 14.72 -6.38
C LYS A 10 4.21 14.76 -5.57
N GLY A 11 4.24 14.31 -4.31
CA GLY A 11 3.04 14.20 -3.47
C GLY A 11 1.96 13.27 -4.04
N CYS A 12 2.35 12.31 -4.89
CA CYS A 12 1.43 11.41 -5.55
C CYS A 12 0.82 10.44 -4.53
N SER A 13 -0.51 10.38 -4.51
CA SER A 13 -1.28 9.51 -3.61
C SER A 13 -2.29 8.62 -4.33
N MET A 14 -2.16 8.46 -5.65
CA MET A 14 -3.11 7.72 -6.50
C MET A 14 -3.38 6.29 -6.00
N CYS A 15 -2.34 5.54 -5.64
CA CYS A 15 -2.49 4.15 -5.14
C CYS A 15 -3.13 4.05 -3.74
N CYS A 16 -3.25 5.18 -3.02
CA CYS A 16 -3.93 5.24 -1.74
C CYS A 16 -5.45 5.48 -1.90
N ARG A 17 -5.96 5.64 -3.13
CA ARG A 17 -7.37 5.92 -3.43
C ARG A 17 -8.10 4.61 -3.70
N GLU A 18 -9.23 4.42 -3.04
CA GLU A 18 -10.10 3.22 -3.13
C GLU A 18 -9.30 1.91 -3.05
N THR A 19 -8.25 1.91 -2.25
CA THR A 19 -7.29 0.82 -2.23
C THR A 19 -7.91 -0.42 -1.57
N ILE A 20 -7.56 -1.60 -2.09
CA ILE A 20 -7.88 -2.90 -1.49
C ILE A 20 -6.66 -3.56 -0.83
N MET A 21 -5.66 -2.74 -0.47
CA MET A 21 -4.35 -3.16 0.00
C MET A 21 -4.45 -4.21 1.11
N PRO A 22 -3.99 -5.45 0.85
CA PRO A 22 -3.98 -6.49 1.85
C PRO A 22 -2.81 -6.30 2.81
N ILE A 23 -3.01 -6.67 4.07
CA ILE A 23 -2.00 -6.61 5.12
C ILE A 23 -1.96 -7.92 5.90
N THR A 24 -0.78 -8.30 6.38
CA THR A 24 -0.61 -9.46 7.25
C THR A 24 -1.07 -9.14 8.67
N ALA A 25 -1.35 -10.16 9.48
CA ALA A 25 -1.63 -9.99 10.91
C ALA A 25 -0.50 -9.26 11.65
N SER A 26 0.76 -9.52 11.26
CA SER A 26 1.93 -8.85 11.84
C SER A 26 1.99 -7.36 11.52
N GLU A 27 1.58 -6.97 10.32
CA GLU A 27 1.50 -5.56 9.92
C GLU A 27 0.33 -4.85 10.60
N ALA A 28 -0.84 -5.49 10.69
CA ALA A 28 -1.98 -4.95 11.42
C ALA A 28 -1.63 -4.70 12.90
N SER A 29 -1.00 -5.67 13.56
CA SER A 29 -0.50 -5.52 14.93
C SER A 29 0.53 -4.39 15.07
N ARG A 30 1.42 -4.22 14.08
CA ARG A 30 2.42 -3.14 14.08
C ARG A 30 1.77 -1.77 13.90
N LEU A 31 0.82 -1.64 12.98
CA LEU A 31 0.07 -0.41 12.74
C LEU A 31 -0.70 -0.02 13.98
N SER A 32 -1.44 -0.95 14.59
CA SER A 32 -2.20 -0.72 15.83
C SER A 32 -1.31 -0.17 16.95
N ARG A 33 -0.13 -0.77 17.19
CA ARG A 33 0.83 -0.29 18.20
C ARG A 33 1.38 1.10 17.91
N ARG A 34 1.50 1.47 16.63
CA ARG A 34 2.11 2.73 16.19
C ARG A 34 1.11 3.89 16.18
N THR A 35 -0.14 3.60 15.87
CA THR A 35 -1.20 4.61 15.75
C THR A 35 -2.08 4.71 17.00
N GLY A 36 -2.09 3.68 17.83
CA GLY A 36 -3.03 3.54 18.94
C GLY A 36 -4.45 3.11 18.52
N LEU A 37 -4.68 2.86 17.24
CA LEU A 37 -5.96 2.42 16.71
C LEU A 37 -6.15 0.91 16.88
N SER A 38 -7.38 0.45 17.09
CA SER A 38 -7.71 -0.97 16.99
C SER A 38 -7.76 -1.42 15.53
N GLU A 39 -7.54 -2.71 15.25
CA GLU A 39 -7.55 -3.25 13.88
C GLU A 39 -8.84 -2.89 13.12
N GLU A 40 -10.00 -2.95 13.78
CA GLU A 40 -11.32 -2.66 13.18
C GLU A 40 -11.48 -1.20 12.72
N GLN A 41 -10.69 -0.28 13.25
CA GLN A 41 -10.72 1.12 12.84
C GLN A 41 -9.99 1.37 11.52
N PHE A 42 -9.12 0.45 11.09
CA PHE A 42 -8.30 0.66 9.89
C PHE A 42 -8.23 -0.51 8.92
N CYS A 43 -8.68 -1.70 9.31
CA CYS A 43 -8.78 -2.84 8.42
C CYS A 43 -10.02 -3.69 8.71
N SER A 44 -10.47 -4.41 7.69
CA SER A 44 -11.49 -5.47 7.81
C SER A 44 -10.98 -6.74 7.18
N LYS A 45 -11.57 -7.89 7.53
CA LYS A 45 -11.29 -9.16 6.84
C LYS A 45 -12.32 -9.39 5.74
N ASP A 46 -11.86 -9.79 4.58
CA ASP A 46 -12.75 -10.25 3.50
C ASP A 46 -13.23 -11.69 3.74
N GLU A 47 -14.06 -12.20 2.83
CA GLU A 47 -14.61 -13.58 2.88
C GLU A 47 -13.52 -14.66 2.86
N ALA A 48 -12.34 -14.34 2.31
CA ALA A 48 -11.17 -15.23 2.29
C ALA A 48 -10.31 -15.11 3.57
N GLY A 49 -10.71 -14.28 4.54
CA GLY A 49 -10.00 -14.04 5.80
C GLY A 49 -8.82 -13.07 5.70
N ILE A 50 -8.62 -12.44 4.54
CA ILE A 50 -7.50 -11.50 4.31
C ILE A 50 -7.86 -10.14 4.89
N ARG A 51 -6.97 -9.57 5.70
CA ARG A 51 -7.12 -8.20 6.21
C ARG A 51 -6.83 -7.21 5.10
N ARG A 52 -7.73 -6.26 4.87
CA ARG A 52 -7.59 -5.18 3.89
C ARG A 52 -7.75 -3.83 4.57
N LEU A 53 -6.92 -2.87 4.18
CA LEU A 53 -7.04 -1.50 4.69
C LEU A 53 -8.39 -0.90 4.30
N LEU A 54 -8.97 -0.14 5.23
CA LEU A 54 -10.21 0.59 5.01
C LEU A 54 -9.94 1.90 4.25
N ASN A 55 -10.99 2.40 3.62
CA ASN A 55 -11.02 3.72 3.02
C ASN A 55 -12.01 4.62 3.77
N ASN A 56 -11.65 5.89 3.95
CA ASN A 56 -12.54 6.93 4.44
C ASN A 56 -13.64 7.21 3.39
N GLN A 57 -14.90 7.29 3.83
CA GLN A 57 -16.05 7.36 2.93
C GLN A 57 -16.16 8.68 2.14
N GLU A 58 -15.67 9.79 2.71
CA GLU A 58 -15.72 11.12 2.10
C GLU A 58 -14.58 11.32 1.11
N THR A 59 -13.35 11.04 1.55
CA THR A 59 -12.13 11.25 0.73
C THR A 59 -11.82 10.10 -0.23
N LYS A 60 -12.57 8.99 -0.13
CA LYS A 60 -12.34 7.77 -0.93
C LYS A 60 -10.90 7.27 -0.88
N ALA A 61 -10.18 7.57 0.20
CA ALA A 61 -8.78 7.23 0.36
C ALA A 61 -8.56 6.31 1.55
N CYS A 62 -7.45 5.59 1.54
CA CYS A 62 -6.98 4.81 2.67
C CYS A 62 -7.08 5.65 3.95
N VAL A 63 -7.57 5.06 5.04
CA VAL A 63 -7.74 5.74 6.33
C VAL A 63 -6.46 6.37 6.89
N PHE A 64 -5.30 5.94 6.39
CA PHE A 64 -4.00 6.52 6.73
C PHE A 64 -3.53 7.63 5.79
N LEU A 65 -4.26 7.97 4.74
CA LEU A 65 -3.91 9.08 3.87
C LEU A 65 -4.39 10.41 4.47
N ALA A 66 -3.47 11.30 4.80
CA ALA A 66 -3.79 12.68 5.17
C ALA A 66 -4.16 13.47 3.91
N THR A 67 -5.46 13.62 3.65
CA THR A 67 -6.04 14.39 2.54
C THR A 67 -7.45 14.83 2.90
N THR A 68 -7.96 15.86 2.23
CA THR A 68 -9.36 16.34 2.37
C THR A 68 -10.14 16.23 1.05
N SER A 69 -9.51 15.74 -0.01
CA SER A 69 -10.09 15.64 -1.34
C SER A 69 -10.43 14.20 -1.67
N ALA A 70 -11.50 13.98 -2.45
CA ALA A 70 -11.82 12.70 -3.07
C ALA A 70 -11.20 12.50 -4.46
N LEU A 71 -10.61 13.56 -5.04
CA LEU A 71 -10.02 13.48 -6.37
C LEU A 71 -8.80 12.55 -6.35
N PRO A 72 -8.69 11.59 -7.28
CA PRO A 72 -7.57 10.66 -7.29
C PRO A 72 -6.20 11.33 -7.36
N SER A 73 -6.10 12.37 -8.20
CA SER A 73 -4.88 13.14 -8.44
C SER A 73 -4.56 14.16 -7.36
N ALA A 74 -5.44 14.33 -6.35
CA ALA A 74 -5.16 15.27 -5.27
C ALA A 74 -3.99 14.77 -4.42
N PRO A 75 -3.14 15.68 -3.92
CA PRO A 75 -2.01 15.31 -3.09
C PRO A 75 -2.48 14.70 -1.76
N GLY A 76 -1.60 13.89 -1.17
CA GLY A 76 -1.80 13.32 0.15
C GLY A 76 -0.52 12.69 0.67
N ILE A 77 -0.38 12.66 2.00
CA ILE A 77 0.76 12.05 2.67
C ILE A 77 0.26 10.94 3.58
N CYS A 78 0.87 9.76 3.50
CA CYS A 78 0.54 8.66 4.40
C CYS A 78 0.99 9.01 5.82
N SER A 79 0.07 9.05 6.77
CA SER A 79 0.35 9.36 8.18
C SER A 79 1.20 8.28 8.88
N VAL A 80 1.29 7.09 8.29
CA VAL A 80 2.11 5.96 8.75
C VAL A 80 3.26 5.63 7.79
N TYR A 81 3.78 6.63 7.06
CA TYR A 81 4.73 6.45 5.96
C TYR A 81 5.91 5.49 6.27
N ASP A 82 6.53 5.60 7.44
CA ASP A 82 7.68 4.77 7.85
C ASP A 82 7.28 3.32 8.16
N THR A 83 6.06 3.14 8.65
CA THR A 83 5.49 1.85 9.07
C THR A 83 4.49 1.30 8.07
N ARG A 84 4.53 1.79 6.82
CA ARG A 84 3.71 1.29 5.72
C ARG A 84 3.77 -0.24 5.63
N PRO A 85 2.65 -0.90 5.31
CA PRO A 85 2.65 -2.30 4.92
C PRO A 85 3.61 -2.56 3.75
N PHE A 86 4.08 -3.79 3.63
CA PHE A 86 5.03 -4.22 2.63
C PHE A 86 4.52 -3.93 1.22
N GLY A 87 3.27 -4.24 0.91
CA GLY A 87 2.67 -3.91 -0.39
C GLY A 87 2.67 -2.41 -0.71
N CYS A 88 2.44 -1.54 0.29
CA CYS A 88 2.56 -0.09 0.12
C CYS A 88 4.01 0.41 -0.03
N LYS A 89 5.00 -0.38 0.42
CA LYS A 89 6.43 -0.05 0.31
C LYS A 89 7.01 -0.49 -1.03
N THR A 90 6.55 -1.62 -1.55
CA THR A 90 7.02 -2.16 -2.84
C THR A 90 6.32 -1.52 -4.03
N TYR A 91 5.09 -1.01 -3.86
CA TYR A 91 4.38 -0.34 -4.95
C TYR A 91 5.25 0.76 -5.60
N PRO A 92 5.38 0.75 -6.94
CA PRO A 92 4.54 0.08 -7.93
C PRO A 92 4.92 -1.35 -8.33
N VAL A 93 5.90 -1.97 -7.67
CA VAL A 93 6.26 -3.38 -7.93
C VAL A 93 5.18 -4.32 -7.39
N ILE A 94 4.57 -5.10 -8.29
CA ILE A 94 3.49 -6.07 -8.03
C ILE A 94 3.80 -7.43 -8.69
N LEU A 95 3.06 -8.48 -8.33
CA LEU A 95 3.08 -9.75 -9.06
C LEU A 95 2.04 -9.73 -10.18
N ASP A 96 2.40 -10.25 -11.34
CA ASP A 96 1.45 -10.57 -12.42
C ASP A 96 0.80 -11.95 -12.22
N GLU A 97 -0.04 -12.37 -13.16
CA GLU A 97 -0.73 -13.67 -13.11
C GLU A 97 0.22 -14.90 -13.20
N LYS A 98 1.50 -14.68 -13.50
CA LYS A 98 2.53 -15.71 -13.62
C LYS A 98 3.56 -15.64 -12.50
N ASP A 99 3.25 -14.92 -11.41
CA ASP A 99 4.13 -14.70 -10.27
C ASP A 99 5.43 -13.95 -10.63
N LEU A 100 5.43 -13.15 -11.70
CA LEU A 100 6.55 -12.30 -12.09
C LEU A 100 6.39 -10.90 -11.49
N ALA A 101 7.49 -10.34 -10.98
CA ALA A 101 7.49 -8.97 -10.51
C ALA A 101 7.49 -8.00 -11.71
N ILE A 102 6.50 -7.10 -11.74
CA ILE A 102 6.32 -6.08 -12.78
C ILE A 102 5.96 -4.73 -12.14
N LEU A 103 6.12 -3.64 -12.90
CA LEU A 103 5.63 -2.32 -12.50
C LEU A 103 4.15 -2.17 -12.87
N ASP A 104 3.32 -1.78 -11.91
CA ASP A 104 1.90 -1.53 -12.12
C ASP A 104 1.67 -0.26 -12.96
N ASN A 105 1.04 -0.44 -14.12
CA ASN A 105 0.67 0.64 -15.05
C ASN A 105 -0.34 1.65 -14.48
N LEU A 106 -0.98 1.36 -13.34
CA LEU A 106 -1.80 2.33 -12.62
C LEU A 106 -0.96 3.43 -11.93
N CYS A 107 0.34 3.20 -11.73
CA CYS A 107 1.23 4.23 -11.24
C CYS A 107 1.58 5.20 -12.38
N PRO A 108 1.35 6.52 -12.23
CA PRO A 108 1.66 7.50 -13.28
C PRO A 108 3.16 7.85 -13.40
N HIS A 109 4.02 7.16 -12.64
CA HIS A 109 5.45 7.46 -12.49
C HIS A 109 6.32 6.21 -12.62
N THR A 110 5.84 5.15 -13.28
CA THR A 110 6.59 3.89 -13.44
C THR A 110 7.96 4.08 -14.07
N ASP A 111 8.10 5.07 -14.94
CA ASP A 111 9.35 5.48 -15.60
C ASP A 111 10.43 6.01 -14.66
N GLU A 112 10.08 6.32 -13.41
CA GLU A 112 10.99 6.79 -12.37
C GLU A 112 11.35 5.70 -11.33
N PHE A 113 10.97 4.45 -11.57
CA PHE A 113 11.34 3.31 -10.75
C PHE A 113 12.28 2.38 -11.50
N ASP A 114 13.15 1.70 -10.75
CA ASP A 114 13.98 0.63 -11.29
C ASP A 114 13.11 -0.56 -11.73
N GLU A 115 13.55 -1.26 -12.77
CA GLU A 115 12.92 -2.51 -13.20
C GLU A 115 12.99 -3.56 -12.08
N PRO A 116 11.89 -4.26 -11.77
CA PRO A 116 11.88 -5.27 -10.72
C PRO A 116 12.86 -6.42 -10.99
N VAL A 117 13.45 -6.95 -9.92
CA VAL A 117 14.34 -8.11 -10.00
C VAL A 117 13.67 -9.36 -9.42
N GLU A 118 14.26 -10.53 -9.67
CA GLU A 118 13.75 -11.82 -9.17
C GLU A 118 13.55 -11.83 -7.63
N GLU A 119 14.39 -11.10 -6.89
CA GLU A 119 14.24 -10.98 -5.44
C GLU A 119 12.94 -10.29 -5.03
N ASP A 120 12.45 -9.32 -5.82
CA ASP A 120 11.19 -8.65 -5.54
C ASP A 120 10.01 -9.61 -5.68
N ALA A 121 10.04 -10.49 -6.69
CA ALA A 121 9.06 -11.54 -6.87
C ALA A 121 9.03 -12.49 -5.65
N HIS A 122 10.19 -12.97 -5.20
CA HIS A 122 10.29 -13.81 -4.02
C HIS A 122 9.75 -13.14 -2.75
N ARG A 123 10.02 -11.85 -2.56
CA ARG A 123 9.52 -11.09 -1.41
C ARG A 123 7.99 -10.92 -1.46
N LEU A 124 7.44 -10.64 -2.64
CA LEU A 124 6.00 -10.51 -2.83
C LEU A 124 5.27 -11.85 -2.65
N LEU A 125 5.80 -12.95 -3.19
CA LEU A 125 5.25 -14.30 -2.98
C LEU A 125 5.25 -14.67 -1.48
N ASN A 126 6.32 -14.32 -0.78
CA ASN A 126 6.38 -14.49 0.67
C ASN A 126 5.33 -13.64 1.40
N LEU A 127 5.07 -12.40 0.95
CA LEU A 127 3.98 -11.57 1.48
C LEU A 127 2.63 -12.29 1.29
N GLU A 128 2.30 -12.75 0.08
CA GLU A 128 1.02 -13.42 -0.20
C GLU A 128 0.80 -14.66 0.67
N SER A 129 1.84 -15.46 0.89
CA SER A 129 1.79 -16.65 1.75
C SER A 129 1.42 -16.35 3.22
N LYS A 130 1.58 -15.09 3.65
CA LYS A 130 1.32 -14.61 5.01
C LYS A 130 -0.01 -13.87 5.14
N LEU A 131 -0.68 -13.50 4.05
CA LEU A 131 -1.93 -12.72 4.09
C LEU A 131 -3.10 -13.50 4.71
N LYS A 132 -3.12 -14.82 4.55
CA LYS A 132 -4.16 -15.72 5.10
C LYS A 132 -3.89 -16.20 6.53
N ARG A 133 -2.76 -15.82 7.12
CA ARG A 133 -2.33 -16.23 8.47
C ARG A 133 -2.69 -15.16 9.50
#